data_AF-A0A9D6VJJ1-F1
#
_entry.id   AF-A0A9D6VJJ1-F1
#
_cell.length_a   1.000
_cell.length_b   1.000
_cell.length_c   1.000
_cell.angle_alpha   90.00
_cell.angle_beta   90.00
_cell.angle_gamma   90.00
#
_symmetry.space_group_name_H-M   'P 1'
#
loop_
_entity.id
_entity.type
_entity.pdbx_description
1 polymer ?
#
loop_
_entity_poly.entity_id
_entity_poly.type
_entity_poly.pdbx_seq_one_letter_code
_entity_poly.pdbx_strand_id
1 'polypeptide(L)'
;MTDKDKRYKYAFRAIKSSQLWRALEKFKKHYLDTKNPDFLVIPYILTCAAYLESKLNDSFHDTEKQYGNDFSYAMMSLSLPNKLKVLVPVLTNGKFVINKEHFVYQRLISLIRVRNTIAHAKSELKEITANEDEVVNEPIMNSGIHKIPKHFLNDTNDITLGASKTFTPLEYHEALDKFKKWFFLRYPDKLSEVPMLIERSKIPQWEEQTRTFVKYMD
;
A
#
# COMPACT_ATOMS: atom_id res chain seq x y z
N MET A 1 -11.01 -23.62 -50.97
CA MET A 1 -10.95 -22.51 -49.99
C MET A 1 -10.20 -22.98 -48.77
N THR A 2 -8.98 -22.48 -48.57
CA THR A 2 -8.09 -22.87 -47.46
C THR A 2 -8.55 -22.22 -46.16
N ASP A 3 -8.69 -23.03 -45.11
CA ASP A 3 -8.99 -22.68 -43.70
C ASP A 3 -7.80 -21.91 -43.06
N LYS A 4 -7.41 -20.79 -43.68
CA LYS A 4 -6.28 -19.92 -43.28
C LYS A 4 -6.83 -18.59 -42.77
N ASP A 5 -7.43 -18.59 -41.58
CA ASP A 5 -7.34 -17.46 -40.62
C ASP A 5 -8.11 -17.73 -39.31
N LYS A 6 -7.95 -18.91 -38.70
CA LYS A 6 -8.39 -19.10 -37.31
C LYS A 6 -7.43 -18.35 -36.39
N ARG A 7 -7.77 -17.09 -36.07
CA ARG A 7 -7.07 -16.29 -35.07
C ARG A 7 -7.60 -16.67 -33.68
N TYR A 8 -6.77 -17.33 -32.90
CA TYR A 8 -7.04 -17.61 -31.50
C TYR A 8 -6.75 -16.36 -30.67
N LYS A 9 -7.78 -15.85 -29.98
CA LYS A 9 -7.61 -14.76 -29.01
C LYS A 9 -7.27 -15.35 -27.65
N TYR A 10 -6.10 -15.02 -27.13
CA TYR A 10 -5.70 -15.37 -25.78
C TYR A 10 -5.76 -14.14 -24.89
N ALA A 11 -6.42 -14.24 -23.74
CA ALA A 11 -6.32 -13.25 -22.69
C ALA A 11 -5.15 -13.63 -21.77
N PHE A 12 -4.21 -12.72 -21.55
CA PHE A 12 -3.09 -12.92 -20.62
C PHE A 12 -3.05 -11.76 -19.62
N ARG A 13 -2.81 -12.06 -18.35
CA ARG A 13 -2.56 -11.03 -17.33
C ARG A 13 -1.10 -10.61 -17.40
N ALA A 14 -0.85 -9.34 -17.72
CA ALA A 14 0.49 -8.79 -17.91
C ALA A 14 1.39 -8.93 -16.67
N ILE A 15 0.84 -8.71 -15.47
CA ILE A 15 1.56 -8.82 -14.21
C ILE A 15 0.66 -9.51 -13.19
N LYS A 16 1.09 -10.66 -12.67
CA LYS A 16 0.39 -11.38 -11.59
C LYS A 16 1.02 -11.09 -10.24
N SER A 17 0.21 -11.07 -9.19
CA SER A 17 0.69 -10.89 -7.82
C SER A 17 1.74 -11.93 -7.41
N SER A 18 1.69 -13.15 -7.97
CA SER A 18 2.68 -14.20 -7.73
C SER A 18 4.07 -13.88 -8.29
N GLN A 19 4.17 -13.15 -9.41
CA GLN A 19 5.45 -12.73 -9.98
C GLN A 19 6.08 -11.63 -9.11
N LEU A 20 5.28 -10.67 -8.67
CA LEU A 20 5.72 -9.60 -7.77
C LEU A 20 6.14 -10.15 -6.40
N TRP A 21 5.45 -11.16 -5.86
CA TRP A 21 5.86 -11.84 -4.63
C TRP A 21 7.26 -12.47 -4.77
N ARG A 22 7.54 -13.14 -5.89
CA ARG A 22 8.89 -13.70 -6.16
C ARG A 22 9.95 -12.61 -6.23
N ALA A 23 9.62 -11.44 -6.80
CA ALA A 23 10.52 -10.29 -6.80
C ALA A 23 10.76 -9.76 -5.37
N LEU A 24 9.72 -9.68 -4.53
CA LEU A 24 9.84 -9.28 -3.12
C LEU A 24 10.75 -10.20 -2.32
N GLU A 25 10.66 -11.52 -2.51
CA GLU A 25 11.57 -12.46 -1.83
C GLU A 25 13.03 -12.24 -2.23
N LYS A 26 13.29 -11.91 -3.52
CA LYS A 26 14.63 -11.56 -3.98
C LYS A 26 15.11 -10.23 -3.39
N PHE A 27 14.25 -9.21 -3.36
CA PHE A 27 14.56 -7.93 -2.72
C PHE A 27 14.86 -8.11 -1.24
N LYS A 28 14.07 -8.91 -0.51
CA LYS A 28 14.31 -9.21 0.91
C LYS A 28 15.69 -9.79 1.13
N LYS A 29 16.04 -10.82 0.36
CA LYS A 29 17.36 -11.46 0.45
C LYS A 29 18.47 -10.44 0.16
N HIS A 30 18.38 -9.72 -0.96
CA HIS A 30 19.42 -8.78 -1.35
C HIS A 30 19.56 -7.60 -0.38
N TYR A 31 18.45 -7.10 0.18
CA TYR A 31 18.42 -6.05 1.19
C TYR A 31 19.11 -6.46 2.49
N LEU A 32 19.00 -7.73 2.90
CA LEU A 32 19.66 -8.27 4.08
C LEU A 32 21.14 -8.57 3.85
N ASP A 33 21.50 -8.98 2.63
CA ASP A 33 22.87 -9.42 2.28
C ASP A 33 23.81 -8.25 1.90
N THR A 34 23.27 -7.08 1.53
CA THR A 34 24.07 -5.93 1.08
C THR A 34 24.67 -5.14 2.25
N LYS A 35 25.89 -4.63 2.06
CA LYS A 35 26.55 -3.72 3.02
C LYS A 35 25.99 -2.30 3.00
N ASN A 36 25.30 -1.93 1.93
CA ASN A 36 24.66 -0.63 1.77
C ASN A 36 23.21 -0.86 1.31
N PRO A 37 22.24 -0.98 2.23
CA PRO A 37 20.85 -1.28 1.87
C PRO A 37 20.05 -0.06 1.37
N ASP A 38 20.60 1.15 1.48
CA ASP A 38 19.87 2.40 1.27
C ASP A 38 19.41 2.56 -0.18
N PHE A 39 20.24 2.16 -1.15
CA PHE A 39 19.89 2.22 -2.57
C PHE A 39 18.72 1.30 -2.95
N LEU A 40 18.42 0.29 -2.13
CA LEU A 40 17.33 -0.66 -2.36
C LEU A 40 16.01 -0.20 -1.74
N VAL A 41 16.02 0.82 -0.88
CA VAL A 41 14.83 1.26 -0.13
C VAL A 41 13.66 1.60 -1.04
N ILE A 42 13.87 2.50 -1.99
CA ILE A 42 12.81 2.99 -2.89
C ILE A 42 12.29 1.86 -3.80
N PRO A 43 13.14 1.14 -4.57
CA PRO A 43 12.65 0.07 -5.45
C PRO A 43 11.96 -1.05 -4.66
N TYR A 44 12.42 -1.36 -3.45
CA TYR A 44 11.77 -2.37 -2.61
C TYR A 44 10.39 -1.92 -2.14
N ILE A 45 10.24 -0.68 -1.66
CA ILE A 45 8.94 -0.11 -1.27
C ILE A 45 7.96 -0.06 -2.44
N LEU A 46 8.42 0.39 -3.62
CA LEU A 46 7.58 0.40 -4.82
C LEU A 46 7.12 -1.00 -5.22
N THR A 47 8.01 -1.99 -5.10
CA THR A 47 7.66 -3.40 -5.34
C THR A 47 6.64 -3.91 -4.33
N CYS A 48 6.77 -3.53 -3.04
CA CYS A 48 5.80 -3.85 -1.99
C CYS A 48 4.41 -3.30 -2.33
N ALA A 49 4.33 -2.04 -2.75
CA ALA A 49 3.08 -1.39 -3.10
C ALA A 49 2.46 -1.98 -4.38
N ALA A 50 3.28 -2.26 -5.41
CA ALA A 50 2.82 -2.91 -6.63
C ALA A 50 2.26 -4.31 -6.35
N TYR A 51 2.92 -5.08 -5.48
CA TYR A 51 2.41 -6.38 -5.04
C TYR A 51 1.06 -6.25 -4.33
N LEU A 52 0.94 -5.32 -3.37
CA LEU A 52 -0.32 -5.07 -2.66
C LEU A 52 -1.45 -4.76 -3.64
N GLU A 53 -1.24 -3.81 -4.55
CA GLU A 53 -2.24 -3.40 -5.53
C GLU A 53 -2.64 -4.56 -6.46
N SER A 54 -1.66 -5.26 -7.01
CA SER A 54 -1.91 -6.42 -7.87
C SER A 54 -2.69 -7.51 -7.12
N LYS A 55 -2.37 -7.75 -5.85
CA LYS A 55 -3.04 -8.78 -5.05
C LYS A 55 -4.48 -8.41 -4.70
N LEU A 56 -4.76 -7.15 -4.41
CA LEU A 56 -6.11 -6.63 -4.20
C LEU A 56 -6.94 -6.74 -5.49
N ASN A 57 -6.37 -6.34 -6.63
CA ASN A 57 -7.06 -6.43 -7.92
C ASN A 57 -7.34 -7.88 -8.33
N ASP A 58 -6.38 -8.79 -8.14
CA ASP A 58 -6.58 -10.23 -8.35
C ASP A 58 -7.79 -10.72 -7.53
N SER A 59 -7.91 -10.27 -6.28
CA SER A 59 -8.99 -10.69 -5.38
C SER A 59 -10.36 -10.16 -5.80
N PHE A 60 -10.45 -8.89 -6.24
CA PHE A 60 -11.71 -8.34 -6.75
C PHE A 60 -12.12 -8.97 -8.08
N HIS A 61 -11.15 -9.28 -8.94
CA HIS A 61 -11.43 -10.01 -10.16
C HIS A 61 -12.07 -11.38 -9.88
N ASP A 62 -11.61 -12.09 -8.86
CA ASP A 62 -12.19 -13.39 -8.48
C ASP A 62 -13.66 -13.27 -8.00
N THR A 63 -14.12 -12.06 -7.61
CA THR A 63 -15.53 -11.81 -7.25
C THR A 63 -16.46 -11.65 -8.45
N GLU A 64 -15.94 -11.59 -9.68
CA GLU A 64 -16.74 -11.49 -10.93
C GLU A 64 -17.79 -12.59 -11.02
N LYS A 65 -17.46 -13.81 -10.59
CA LYS A 65 -18.39 -14.94 -10.60
C LYS A 65 -19.59 -14.74 -9.68
N GLN A 66 -19.43 -13.97 -8.61
CA GLN A 66 -20.46 -13.78 -7.58
C GLN A 66 -21.30 -12.52 -7.83
N TYR A 67 -20.68 -11.42 -8.25
CA TYR A 67 -21.35 -10.12 -8.37
C TYR A 67 -21.38 -9.55 -9.80
N GLY A 68 -20.80 -10.26 -10.77
CA GLY A 68 -20.72 -9.82 -12.16
C GLY A 68 -19.52 -8.94 -12.46
N ASN A 69 -19.31 -8.70 -13.76
CA ASN A 69 -18.11 -8.04 -14.27
C ASN A 69 -18.06 -6.54 -13.94
N ASP A 70 -19.20 -5.85 -14.05
CA ASP A 70 -19.28 -4.41 -13.76
C ASP A 70 -18.90 -4.10 -12.31
N PHE A 71 -19.35 -4.93 -11.36
CA PHE A 71 -18.98 -4.81 -9.96
C PHE A 71 -17.47 -5.02 -9.76
N SER A 72 -16.92 -6.08 -10.35
CA SER A 72 -15.50 -6.41 -10.28
C SER A 72 -14.62 -5.26 -10.81
N TYR A 73 -14.96 -4.70 -11.98
CA TYR A 73 -14.27 -3.54 -12.54
C TYR A 73 -14.40 -2.28 -11.67
N ALA A 74 -15.58 -2.03 -11.10
CA ALA A 74 -15.78 -0.91 -10.20
C ALA A 74 -14.91 -1.02 -8.94
N MET A 75 -14.75 -2.22 -8.37
CA MET A 75 -13.86 -2.43 -7.23
C MET A 75 -12.38 -2.24 -7.61
N MET A 76 -11.97 -2.73 -8.78
CA MET A 76 -10.60 -2.56 -9.30
C MET A 76 -10.26 -1.11 -9.69
N SER A 77 -11.25 -0.24 -9.94
CA SER A 77 -11.01 1.17 -10.27
C SER A 77 -10.84 2.07 -9.03
N LEU A 78 -11.16 1.56 -7.83
CA LEU A 78 -10.99 2.29 -6.58
C LEU A 78 -9.53 2.69 -6.34
N SER A 79 -9.34 3.79 -5.60
CA SER A 79 -8.02 4.15 -5.08
C SER A 79 -7.46 3.05 -4.19
N LEU A 80 -6.14 2.87 -4.16
CA LEU A 80 -5.50 1.79 -3.40
C LEU A 80 -5.88 1.75 -1.90
N PRO A 81 -6.00 2.89 -1.17
CA PRO A 81 -6.52 2.87 0.19
C PRO A 81 -7.96 2.38 0.29
N ASN A 82 -8.81 2.73 -0.67
CA ASN A 82 -10.22 2.32 -0.68
C ASN A 82 -10.35 0.83 -1.02
N LYS A 83 -9.57 0.32 -1.97
CA LYS A 83 -9.46 -1.13 -2.24
C LYS A 83 -9.18 -1.92 -0.97
N LEU A 84 -8.18 -1.50 -0.20
CA LEU A 84 -7.82 -2.18 1.05
C LEU A 84 -8.97 -2.16 2.06
N LYS A 85 -9.64 -1.01 2.23
CA LYS A 85 -10.77 -0.85 3.18
C LYS A 85 -11.96 -1.73 2.83
N VAL A 86 -12.32 -1.82 1.55
CA VAL A 86 -13.54 -2.53 1.11
C VAL A 86 -13.33 -4.01 0.85
N LEU A 87 -12.08 -4.47 0.72
CA LEU A 87 -11.76 -5.87 0.43
C LEU A 87 -12.49 -6.84 1.38
N VAL A 88 -12.31 -6.65 2.69
CA VAL A 88 -12.85 -7.59 3.69
C VAL A 88 -14.38 -7.60 3.70
N PRO A 89 -15.07 -6.44 3.76
CA PRO A 89 -16.53 -6.43 3.62
C PRO A 89 -17.02 -7.13 2.34
N VAL A 90 -16.37 -6.90 1.20
CA VAL A 90 -16.76 -7.54 -0.07
C VAL A 90 -16.58 -9.06 0.01
N LEU A 91 -15.41 -9.54 0.42
CA LEU A 91 -15.12 -10.99 0.46
C LEU A 91 -15.91 -11.75 1.55
N THR A 92 -16.49 -11.04 2.52
CA THR A 92 -17.20 -11.65 3.66
C THR A 92 -18.69 -11.33 3.69
N ASN A 93 -19.26 -10.77 2.61
CA ASN A 93 -20.65 -10.31 2.57
C ASN A 93 -20.99 -9.36 3.74
N GLY A 94 -20.05 -8.52 4.14
CA GLY A 94 -20.19 -7.54 5.21
C GLY A 94 -20.16 -8.11 6.62
N LYS A 95 -19.86 -9.41 6.82
CA LYS A 95 -19.77 -10.02 8.16
C LYS A 95 -18.60 -9.45 8.98
N PHE A 96 -17.48 -9.16 8.33
CA PHE A 96 -16.29 -8.63 8.99
C PHE A 96 -15.88 -7.27 8.42
N VAL A 97 -15.18 -6.51 9.26
CA VAL A 97 -14.48 -5.27 8.86
C VAL A 97 -13.05 -5.31 9.36
N ILE A 98 -12.19 -4.48 8.77
CA ILE A 98 -10.79 -4.36 9.21
C ILE A 98 -10.71 -3.53 10.50
N ASN A 99 -9.99 -4.07 11.50
CA ASN A 99 -9.50 -3.30 12.63
C ASN A 99 -8.45 -2.30 12.16
N LYS A 100 -8.81 -1.01 12.12
CA LYS A 100 -7.91 0.05 11.67
C LYS A 100 -6.73 0.26 12.62
N GLU A 101 -6.85 -0.08 13.89
CA GLU A 101 -5.77 0.08 14.87
C GLU A 101 -4.73 -1.05 14.79
N HIS A 102 -5.02 -2.12 14.04
CA HIS A 102 -4.10 -3.25 13.94
C HIS A 102 -2.85 -2.88 13.13
N PHE A 103 -1.67 -3.22 13.65
CA PHE A 103 -0.37 -2.80 13.08
C PHE A 103 -0.18 -3.18 11.60
N VAL A 104 -0.68 -4.35 11.16
CA VAL A 104 -0.62 -4.75 9.75
C VAL A 104 -1.36 -3.75 8.87
N TYR A 105 -2.57 -3.35 9.25
CA TYR A 105 -3.34 -2.37 8.48
C TYR A 105 -2.63 -1.01 8.48
N GLN A 106 -2.13 -0.55 9.63
CA GLN A 106 -1.40 0.72 9.74
C GLN A 106 -0.14 0.73 8.85
N ARG A 107 0.62 -0.36 8.81
CA ARG A 107 1.78 -0.52 7.92
C ARG A 107 1.37 -0.54 6.45
N LEU A 108 0.29 -1.21 6.07
CA LEU A 108 -0.18 -1.22 4.68
C LEU A 108 -0.69 0.16 4.24
N ILE A 109 -1.39 0.91 5.10
CA ILE A 109 -1.80 2.28 4.81
C ILE A 109 -0.59 3.20 4.69
N SER A 110 0.39 3.08 5.59
CA SER A 110 1.66 3.82 5.51
C SER A 110 2.41 3.50 4.21
N LEU A 111 2.49 2.23 3.80
CA LEU A 111 3.07 1.82 2.52
C LEU A 111 2.42 2.55 1.34
N ILE A 112 1.08 2.65 1.32
CA ILE A 112 0.36 3.35 0.25
C ILE A 112 0.68 4.85 0.26
N ARG A 113 0.74 5.47 1.44
CA ARG A 113 1.14 6.88 1.58
C ARG A 113 2.54 7.11 1.04
N VAL A 114 3.51 6.31 1.47
CA VAL A 114 4.91 6.42 1.04
C VAL A 114 5.04 6.18 -0.46
N ARG A 115 4.33 5.18 -1.04
CA ARG A 115 4.27 4.99 -2.49
C ARG A 115 3.76 6.23 -3.20
N ASN A 116 2.70 6.86 -2.69
CA ASN A 116 2.16 8.07 -3.31
C ASN A 116 3.16 9.23 -3.23
N THR A 117 3.87 9.38 -2.11
CA THR A 117 4.95 10.38 -1.98
C THR A 117 6.07 10.12 -2.98
N ILE A 118 6.51 8.86 -3.16
CA ILE A 118 7.54 8.50 -4.14
C ILE A 118 7.06 8.75 -5.58
N ALA A 119 5.88 8.21 -5.93
CA ALA A 119 5.38 8.18 -7.30
C ALA A 119 4.78 9.51 -7.76
N HIS A 120 4.33 10.34 -6.82
CA HIS A 120 3.77 11.66 -7.04
C HIS A 120 4.53 12.69 -6.21
N ALA A 121 5.87 12.64 -6.27
CA ALA A 121 6.74 13.58 -5.60
C ALA A 121 6.42 15.00 -6.06
N LYS A 122 5.53 15.66 -5.32
CA LYS A 122 5.28 17.10 -5.45
C LYS A 122 6.35 17.79 -4.63
N SER A 123 7.05 18.73 -5.23
CA SER A 123 7.94 19.61 -4.50
C SER A 123 7.09 20.44 -3.54
N GLU A 124 7.06 20.06 -2.26
CA GLU A 124 6.42 20.86 -1.21
C GLU A 124 7.47 21.81 -0.63
N LEU A 125 7.16 23.11 -0.62
CA LEU A 125 7.90 24.08 0.17
C LEU A 125 7.61 23.80 1.63
N LYS A 126 8.59 23.24 2.35
CA LYS A 126 8.56 23.19 3.81
C LYS A 126 9.30 24.39 4.37
N GLU A 127 8.59 25.22 5.10
CA GLU A 127 9.21 26.17 6.01
C GLU A 127 9.75 25.41 7.22
N ILE A 128 10.98 25.74 7.60
CA ILE A 128 11.70 25.11 8.69
C ILE A 128 12.31 26.23 9.49
N THR A 129 12.12 26.16 10.79
CA THR A 129 12.74 27.07 11.75
C THR A 129 14.01 26.39 12.26
N ALA A 130 15.15 27.04 12.07
CA ALA A 130 16.43 26.60 12.63
C ALA A 130 16.90 27.65 13.63
N ASN A 131 17.46 27.19 14.75
CA ASN A 131 18.08 28.09 15.72
C ASN A 131 19.41 28.62 15.18
N GLU A 132 19.90 29.77 15.65
CA GLU A 132 21.13 30.40 15.12
C GLU A 132 22.37 29.49 15.22
N ASP A 133 22.43 28.63 16.22
CA ASP A 133 23.50 27.65 16.43
C ASP A 133 23.45 26.46 15.46
N GLU A 134 22.32 26.28 14.77
CA GLU A 134 22.09 25.22 13.79
C GLU A 134 22.31 25.69 12.34
N VAL A 135 22.72 26.94 12.13
CA VAL A 135 22.91 27.54 10.80
C VAL A 135 24.39 27.81 10.55
N VAL A 136 24.85 27.63 9.31
CA VAL A 136 26.22 27.94 8.88
C VAL A 136 26.21 28.87 7.69
N ASN A 137 27.25 29.69 7.58
CA ASN A 137 27.46 30.58 6.45
C ASN A 137 28.13 29.80 5.31
N GLU A 138 27.37 29.52 4.26
CA GLU A 138 27.87 28.81 3.09
C GLU A 138 27.92 29.73 1.87
N PRO A 139 29.04 29.77 1.14
CA PRO A 139 29.13 30.47 -0.13
C PRO A 139 28.34 29.72 -1.21
N ILE A 140 27.24 30.31 -1.69
CA ILE A 140 26.50 29.82 -2.85
C ILE A 140 27.02 30.53 -4.09
N MET A 141 27.44 29.75 -5.10
CA MET A 141 27.96 30.28 -6.36
C MET A 141 26.96 31.27 -6.98
N ASN A 142 27.43 32.47 -7.32
CA ASN A 142 26.64 33.59 -7.87
C ASN A 142 25.55 34.17 -6.95
N SER A 143 25.54 33.88 -5.65
CA SER A 143 24.56 34.46 -4.71
C SER A 143 25.17 34.99 -3.41
N GLY A 144 26.46 34.74 -3.17
CA GLY A 144 27.16 35.25 -1.99
C GLY A 144 27.07 34.29 -0.81
N ILE A 145 27.19 34.81 0.41
CA ILE A 145 27.17 34.01 1.64
C ILE A 145 25.73 33.92 2.16
N HIS A 146 25.21 32.70 2.28
CA HIS A 146 23.89 32.42 2.83
C HIS A 146 23.98 31.67 4.15
N LYS A 147 23.09 32.00 5.09
CA LYS A 147 22.86 31.19 6.29
C LYS A 147 22.03 29.96 5.91
N ILE A 148 22.66 28.79 5.87
CA ILE A 148 22.01 27.50 5.56
C ILE A 148 21.99 26.62 6.81
N PRO A 149 20.86 26.03 7.20
CA PRO A 149 20.83 25.08 8.31
C PRO A 149 21.78 23.89 8.07
N LYS A 150 22.59 23.54 9.07
CA LYS A 150 23.62 22.49 9.01
C LYS A 150 23.10 21.15 8.50
N HIS A 151 21.84 20.82 8.78
CA HIS A 151 21.23 19.56 8.34
C HIS A 151 21.14 19.45 6.80
N PHE A 152 20.97 20.56 6.07
CA PHE A 152 20.96 20.54 4.60
C PHE A 152 22.30 20.20 3.96
N LEU A 153 23.40 20.46 4.66
CA LEU A 153 24.74 20.16 4.17
C LEU A 153 25.11 18.70 4.43
N ASN A 154 24.58 18.13 5.51
CA ASN A 154 24.77 16.73 5.88
C ASN A 154 23.79 15.77 5.18
N ASP A 155 22.65 16.25 4.69
CA ASP A 155 21.60 15.44 4.03
C ASP A 155 21.91 15.01 2.58
N THR A 156 23.10 15.34 2.05
CA THR A 156 23.48 14.96 0.68
C THR A 156 23.52 13.44 0.43
N ASN A 157 23.47 12.63 1.50
CA ASN A 157 23.48 11.16 1.42
C ASN A 157 22.12 10.49 1.77
N ASP A 158 21.09 11.23 2.19
CA ASP A 158 19.78 10.61 2.45
C ASP A 158 19.00 10.41 1.14
N ILE A 159 19.35 9.34 0.44
CA ILE A 159 18.60 8.83 -0.72
C ILE A 159 17.30 8.11 -0.30
N THR A 160 16.94 8.13 0.99
CA THR A 160 15.92 7.27 1.61
C THR A 160 14.70 8.03 2.14
N LEU A 161 14.10 8.92 1.35
CA LEU A 161 12.83 9.59 1.66
C LEU A 161 12.81 10.43 2.95
N GLY A 162 13.94 10.58 3.65
CA GLY A 162 14.01 11.38 4.88
C GLY A 162 13.18 10.85 6.04
N ALA A 163 12.96 11.73 7.01
CA ALA A 163 12.07 11.56 8.18
C ALA A 163 10.59 11.24 7.85
N SER A 164 10.22 11.11 6.57
CA SER A 164 8.87 10.73 6.15
C SER A 164 8.58 9.23 6.30
N LYS A 165 9.61 8.42 6.52
CA LYS A 165 9.53 6.97 6.49
C LYS A 165 9.19 6.40 7.87
N THR A 166 7.92 6.08 8.09
CA THR A 166 7.45 5.51 9.38
C THR A 166 7.94 4.08 9.61
N PHE A 167 8.18 3.30 8.53
CA PHE A 167 8.57 1.90 8.62
C PHE A 167 9.62 1.50 7.58
N THR A 168 10.39 0.46 7.89
CA THR A 168 11.39 -0.12 6.98
C THR A 168 10.75 -0.94 5.86
N PRO A 169 11.46 -1.18 4.72
CA PRO A 169 10.98 -2.08 3.67
C PRO A 169 10.66 -3.50 4.18
N LEU A 170 11.43 -3.99 5.17
CA LEU A 170 11.22 -5.28 5.80
C LEU A 170 9.91 -5.34 6.59
N GLU A 171 9.57 -4.29 7.32
CA GLU A 171 8.30 -4.22 8.07
C GLU A 171 7.08 -4.14 7.14
N TYR A 172 7.20 -3.43 6.01
CA TYR A 172 6.16 -3.46 4.98
C TYR A 172 6.02 -4.85 4.36
N HIS A 173 7.13 -5.52 4.05
CA HIS A 173 7.11 -6.89 3.56
C HIS A 173 6.45 -7.83 4.59
N GLU A 174 6.82 -7.74 5.86
CA GLU A 174 6.22 -8.55 6.93
C GLU A 174 4.70 -8.34 7.02
N ALA A 175 4.23 -7.10 6.91
CA ALA A 175 2.80 -6.79 6.87
C ALA A 175 2.12 -7.46 5.66
N LEU A 176 2.76 -7.42 4.48
CA LEU A 176 2.26 -8.09 3.27
C LEU A 176 2.22 -9.62 3.39
N ASP A 177 3.23 -10.23 4.03
CA ASP A 177 3.25 -11.67 4.29
C ASP A 177 2.10 -12.09 5.21
N LYS A 178 1.91 -11.38 6.33
CA LYS A 178 0.81 -11.62 7.27
C LYS A 178 -0.55 -11.43 6.57
N PHE A 179 -0.72 -10.33 5.84
CA PHE A 179 -1.93 -10.06 5.09
C PHE A 179 -2.22 -11.17 4.06
N LYS A 180 -1.20 -11.60 3.31
CA LYS A 180 -1.33 -12.70 2.35
C LYS A 180 -1.76 -14.00 3.01
N LYS A 181 -1.10 -14.37 4.12
CA LYS A 181 -1.42 -15.58 4.88
C LYS A 181 -2.85 -15.55 5.41
N TRP A 182 -3.29 -14.43 5.95
CA TRP A 182 -4.61 -14.32 6.57
C TRP A 182 -5.77 -14.26 5.59
N PHE A 183 -5.60 -13.62 4.43
CA PHE A 183 -6.71 -13.33 3.53
C PHE A 183 -6.71 -14.13 2.23
N PHE A 184 -5.54 -14.61 1.78
CA PHE A 184 -5.42 -15.24 0.45
C PHE A 184 -4.94 -16.68 0.50
N LEU A 185 -4.42 -17.14 1.64
CA LEU A 185 -4.01 -18.53 1.85
C LEU A 185 -4.86 -19.26 2.90
N ARG A 186 -5.53 -18.54 3.81
CA ARG A 186 -6.49 -19.13 4.74
C ARG A 186 -7.87 -19.22 4.09
N TYR A 187 -8.51 -20.37 4.27
CA TYR A 187 -9.88 -20.63 3.84
C TYR A 187 -10.87 -19.69 4.56
N PRO A 188 -12.01 -19.34 3.92
CA PRO A 188 -13.01 -18.41 4.45
C PRO A 188 -13.52 -18.78 5.85
N ASP A 189 -13.48 -20.06 6.21
CA ASP A 189 -13.97 -20.58 7.49
C ASP A 189 -13.16 -20.14 8.71
N LYS A 190 -11.95 -19.61 8.53
CA LYS A 190 -11.05 -19.17 9.62
C LYS A 190 -10.87 -17.65 9.71
N LEU A 191 -11.70 -16.88 9.03
CA LEU A 191 -11.61 -15.42 9.06
C LEU A 191 -11.89 -14.84 10.45
N SER A 192 -12.72 -15.51 11.28
CA SER A 192 -12.98 -15.11 12.67
C SER A 192 -11.74 -15.15 13.56
N GLU A 193 -10.70 -15.90 13.18
CA GLU A 193 -9.44 -16.02 13.92
C GLU A 193 -8.38 -15.00 13.46
N VAL A 194 -8.67 -14.19 12.44
CA VAL A 194 -7.73 -13.20 11.93
C VAL A 194 -7.73 -11.98 12.86
N PRO A 195 -6.61 -11.66 13.54
CA PRO A 195 -6.57 -10.58 14.55
C PRO A 195 -6.86 -9.18 13.99
N MET A 196 -6.66 -9.02 12.68
CA MET A 196 -6.94 -7.78 11.95
C MET A 196 -8.44 -7.59 11.65
N LEU A 197 -9.30 -8.55 11.98
CA LEU A 197 -10.73 -8.51 11.68
C LEU A 197 -11.57 -8.31 12.94
N ILE A 198 -12.62 -7.51 12.78
CA ILE A 198 -13.66 -7.31 13.78
C ILE A 198 -14.97 -7.79 13.17
N GLU A 199 -15.70 -8.62 13.90
CA GLU A 199 -17.03 -9.01 13.51
C GLU A 199 -17.96 -7.81 13.61
N ARG A 200 -18.71 -7.55 12.54
CA ARG A 200 -19.47 -6.30 12.40
C ARG A 200 -20.56 -6.14 13.46
N SER A 201 -21.13 -7.24 13.95
CA SER A 201 -22.11 -7.29 15.05
C SER A 201 -21.54 -6.87 16.41
N LYS A 202 -20.21 -6.84 16.58
CA LYS A 202 -19.53 -6.49 17.84
C LYS A 202 -19.11 -5.02 17.93
N ILE A 203 -19.50 -4.20 16.95
CA ILE A 203 -19.12 -2.78 16.89
C ILE A 203 -20.25 -1.94 17.49
N PRO A 204 -20.07 -1.32 18.68
CA PRO A 204 -21.15 -0.69 19.44
C PRO A 204 -21.89 0.45 18.73
N GLN A 205 -21.25 1.12 17.76
CA GLN A 205 -21.77 2.30 17.07
C GLN A 205 -22.59 2.00 15.81
N TRP A 206 -22.73 0.74 15.42
CA TRP A 206 -23.36 0.43 14.13
C TRP A 206 -24.89 0.34 14.22
N GLU A 207 -25.44 -0.08 15.36
CA GLU A 207 -26.89 -0.14 15.56
C GLU A 207 -27.58 1.24 15.43
N GLU A 208 -26.90 2.32 15.84
CA GLU A 208 -27.42 3.68 15.73
C GLU A 208 -27.56 4.17 14.28
N GLN A 209 -26.53 4.00 13.45
CA GLN A 209 -26.58 4.51 12.07
C GLN A 209 -27.48 3.64 11.16
N THR A 210 -27.65 2.33 11.43
CA THR A 210 -28.69 1.54 10.73
C THR A 210 -30.11 1.92 11.13
N ARG A 211 -30.36 2.29 12.41
CA ARG A 211 -31.66 2.82 12.84
C ARG A 211 -31.98 4.17 12.20
N THR A 212 -30.97 5.01 11.98
CA THR A 212 -31.16 6.28 11.26
C THR A 212 -31.51 6.04 9.79
N PHE A 213 -30.87 5.09 9.10
CA PHE A 213 -31.15 4.81 7.69
C PHE A 213 -32.56 4.25 7.42
N VAL A 214 -33.10 3.41 8.30
CA VAL A 214 -34.47 2.87 8.16
C VAL A 214 -35.52 3.96 8.41
N LYS A 215 -35.26 4.91 9.31
CA LYS A 215 -36.19 6.01 9.64
C LYS A 215 -36.33 7.08 8.54
N TYR A 216 -35.48 7.06 7.52
CA TYR A 216 -35.55 7.94 6.35
C TYR A 216 -36.08 7.22 5.09
N MET A 217 -36.54 5.98 5.23
CA MET A 217 -37.18 5.20 4.16
C MET A 217 -38.60 4.74 4.51
N ASP A 218 -39.12 5.16 5.66
CA ASP A 218 -40.55 5.09 6.03
C ASP A 218 -41.22 6.46 5.84
#